data_AF-A0A3G5L6U0-F1
#
_entry.id   AF-A0A3G5L6U0-F1
#
_cell.length_a   1.000
_cell.length_b   1.000
_cell.length_c   1.000
_cell.angle_alpha   90.00
_cell.angle_beta   90.00
_cell.angle_gamma   90.00
#
_symmetry.space_group_name_H-M   'P 1'
#
loop_
_entity.id
_entity.type
_entity.pdbx_description
1 polymer ?
#
loop_
_entity_poly.entity_id
_entity_poly.type
_entity_poly.pdbx_seq_one_letter_code
_entity_poly.pdbx_strand_id
1 'polypeptide(L)'
;MKHNLNAHEARVIGCLLEKQVTTPEQYPMSLNGLTLACNQKTSRDPVMELSESQVQQTLDFLLKKHLIRSQSGNRVMKYEHRFCNSEFGDLKFSPAEVAVITLLLLRGAQTPGELRTRTNRMYEFADVAETEETLKTLSLREDGPFVVRLAREPGKRESRFMPLFSGDVASSLLAAGEAEENNHTLEANPRETHSFENIALEKTALEARVAQLEQQVIQLSRRLDDVLIQLDDMKKLRVGIVGLGGIAQKAYLPILTQAQGWQLVGAFSPNQAKAQPLCDSYRMRYFSRLDTLAAASDAVFVHSSTASHFQVVHDLLQAGVHVYVDKPLAETREQSEQLIELADKQHLALMVGFNRRFAPLYQQLKQQASSPVSLRMEKHRLSSIGPHDLGFTLLDDYLHVVDTALWLGGEGARLTGGAVQTNAQGQMLYAEHHFQQGGCLITTSMHRQAGTQRESVQVISDGACYHITDMRQWQQASAGQVISQPAPGWQTTLEQRGFTGAVHHFIEAVSNQTRPQVSGEDAIVAQRMIERILQQ
;
A
#
# COMPACT_ATOMS: atom_id res chain seq x y z
N MET A 1 5.10 -19.62 -34.49
CA MET A 1 3.88 -19.03 -33.88
C MET A 1 4.16 -17.60 -33.47
N LYS A 2 3.31 -16.64 -33.85
CA LYS A 2 3.54 -15.19 -33.65
C LYS A 2 3.24 -14.68 -32.23
N HIS A 3 2.75 -15.52 -31.32
CA HIS A 3 2.35 -15.11 -29.97
C HIS A 3 3.06 -15.99 -28.93
N ASN A 4 4.30 -15.64 -28.61
CA ASN A 4 5.04 -16.27 -27.53
C ASN A 4 4.81 -15.47 -26.24
N LEU A 5 4.04 -16.04 -25.33
CA LEU A 5 3.65 -15.50 -24.03
C LEU A 5 4.44 -16.19 -22.93
N ASN A 6 5.06 -15.41 -22.05
CA ASN A 6 5.55 -15.95 -20.78
C ASN A 6 4.40 -16.21 -19.79
N ALA A 7 4.70 -16.81 -18.64
CA ALA A 7 3.70 -17.18 -17.64
C ALA A 7 2.88 -15.97 -17.11
N HIS A 8 3.50 -14.81 -16.93
CA HIS A 8 2.81 -13.60 -16.46
C HIS A 8 1.93 -12.99 -17.56
N GLU A 9 2.42 -12.97 -18.80
CA GLU A 9 1.67 -12.48 -19.96
C GLU A 9 0.43 -13.35 -20.21
N ALA A 10 0.58 -14.69 -20.16
CA ALA A 10 -0.52 -15.64 -20.26
C ALA A 10 -1.55 -15.43 -19.14
N ARG A 11 -1.08 -15.21 -17.89
CA ARG A 11 -1.95 -14.91 -16.74
C ARG A 11 -2.76 -13.64 -16.95
N VAL A 12 -2.12 -12.55 -17.37
CA VAL A 12 -2.79 -11.25 -17.58
C VAL A 12 -3.82 -11.33 -18.72
N ILE A 13 -3.44 -11.92 -19.86
CA ILE A 13 -4.36 -12.10 -21.00
C ILE A 13 -5.54 -12.98 -20.61
N GLY A 14 -5.28 -14.12 -19.95
CA GLY A 14 -6.34 -15.02 -19.47
C GLY A 14 -7.31 -14.31 -18.54
N CYS A 15 -6.83 -13.45 -17.64
CA CYS A 15 -7.70 -12.69 -16.73
C CYS A 15 -8.56 -11.66 -17.49
N LEU A 16 -7.99 -10.96 -18.47
CA LEU A 16 -8.75 -10.00 -19.29
C LEU A 16 -9.83 -10.71 -20.13
N LEU A 17 -9.52 -11.86 -20.73
CA LEU A 17 -10.49 -12.67 -21.47
C LEU A 17 -11.62 -13.18 -20.58
N GLU A 18 -11.28 -13.74 -19.41
CA GLU A 18 -12.27 -14.23 -18.44
C GLU A 18 -13.20 -13.10 -17.97
N LYS A 19 -12.63 -11.94 -17.62
CA LYS A 19 -13.38 -10.82 -17.02
C LYS A 19 -14.20 -10.04 -18.04
N GLN A 20 -13.82 -10.05 -19.32
CA GLN A 20 -14.66 -9.50 -20.39
C GLN A 20 -16.02 -10.22 -20.45
N VAL A 21 -16.03 -11.54 -20.24
CA VAL A 21 -17.26 -12.36 -20.33
C VAL A 21 -17.98 -12.44 -18.99
N THR A 22 -17.25 -12.70 -17.91
CA THR A 22 -17.86 -13.01 -16.60
C THR A 22 -18.22 -11.78 -15.76
N THR A 23 -17.59 -10.64 -16.01
CA THR A 23 -17.80 -9.38 -15.28
C THR A 23 -17.69 -8.17 -16.22
N PRO A 24 -18.55 -8.07 -17.26
CA PRO A 24 -18.45 -7.03 -18.30
C PRO A 24 -18.57 -5.61 -17.73
N GLU A 25 -19.23 -5.43 -16.59
CA GLU A 25 -19.37 -4.14 -15.90
C GLU A 25 -18.06 -3.63 -15.29
N GLN A 26 -17.10 -4.53 -15.03
CA GLN A 26 -15.77 -4.19 -14.50
C GLN A 26 -14.72 -4.05 -15.61
N TYR A 27 -15.10 -4.31 -16.87
CA TYR A 27 -14.26 -4.26 -18.04
C TYR A 27 -14.51 -2.97 -18.85
N PRO A 28 -13.48 -2.22 -19.28
CA PRO A 28 -12.05 -2.49 -19.16
C PRO A 28 -11.51 -2.33 -17.72
N MET A 29 -10.49 -3.11 -17.39
CA MET A 29 -10.02 -3.30 -16.00
C MET A 29 -8.97 -2.25 -15.60
N SER A 30 -8.97 -1.81 -14.34
CA SER A 30 -7.87 -1.00 -13.79
C SER A 30 -6.68 -1.90 -13.40
N LEU A 31 -5.50 -1.31 -13.20
CA LEU A 31 -4.30 -2.02 -12.74
C LEU A 31 -4.56 -2.83 -11.45
N ASN A 32 -5.13 -2.21 -10.43
CA ASN A 32 -5.51 -2.89 -9.19
C ASN A 32 -6.52 -4.04 -9.44
N GLY A 33 -7.58 -3.80 -10.21
CA GLY A 33 -8.59 -4.83 -10.52
C GLY A 33 -8.00 -6.03 -11.25
N LEU A 34 -7.06 -5.79 -12.17
CA LEU A 34 -6.35 -6.85 -12.87
C LEU A 34 -5.36 -7.60 -11.97
N THR A 35 -4.69 -6.90 -11.06
CA THR A 35 -3.79 -7.51 -10.06
C THR A 35 -4.57 -8.48 -9.17
N LEU A 36 -5.74 -8.06 -8.67
CA LEU A 36 -6.64 -8.92 -7.91
C LEU A 36 -7.14 -10.11 -8.74
N ALA A 37 -7.42 -9.93 -10.03
CA ALA A 37 -7.85 -11.02 -10.93
C ALA A 37 -6.72 -12.05 -11.20
N CYS A 38 -5.47 -11.59 -11.31
CA CYS A 38 -4.31 -12.45 -11.52
C CYS A 38 -4.01 -13.33 -10.30
N ASN A 39 -4.24 -12.78 -9.11
CA ASN A 39 -3.95 -13.42 -7.81
C ASN A 39 -5.16 -14.15 -7.20
N GLN A 40 -6.23 -14.42 -7.97
CA GLN A 40 -7.37 -15.18 -7.47
C GLN A 40 -6.92 -16.58 -7.02
N LYS A 41 -7.25 -16.93 -5.77
CA LYS A 41 -6.93 -18.26 -5.19
C LYS A 41 -7.74 -19.39 -5.84
N THR A 42 -8.87 -19.07 -6.44
CA THR A 42 -9.70 -20.00 -7.20
C THR A 42 -9.56 -19.70 -8.68
N SER A 43 -9.72 -20.74 -9.51
CA SER A 43 -9.63 -20.62 -10.96
C SER A 43 -8.28 -20.28 -11.57
N ARG A 44 -7.21 -20.37 -10.78
CA ARG A 44 -5.82 -20.19 -11.22
C ARG A 44 -4.99 -21.40 -10.85
N ASP A 45 -4.22 -21.90 -11.80
CA ASP A 45 -3.24 -22.96 -11.57
C ASP A 45 -2.03 -22.72 -12.49
N PRO A 46 -0.84 -22.37 -11.95
CA PRO A 46 -0.51 -22.23 -10.52
C PRO A 46 -1.14 -20.98 -9.88
N VAL A 47 -1.38 -20.97 -8.57
CA VAL A 47 -1.70 -19.72 -7.87
C VAL A 47 -0.46 -18.82 -7.88
N MET A 48 -0.63 -17.52 -8.21
CA MET A 48 0.45 -16.54 -8.28
C MET A 48 0.20 -15.41 -7.28
N GLU A 49 1.27 -14.77 -6.82
CA GLU A 49 1.25 -13.57 -5.97
C GLU A 49 1.97 -12.42 -6.68
N LEU A 50 1.38 -11.95 -7.78
CA LEU A 50 1.96 -10.85 -8.55
C LEU A 50 1.75 -9.52 -7.83
N SER A 51 2.82 -8.75 -7.64
CA SER A 51 2.71 -7.37 -7.17
C SER A 51 2.14 -6.46 -8.25
N GLU A 52 1.56 -5.33 -7.84
CA GLU A 52 1.03 -4.33 -8.78
C GLU A 52 2.11 -3.84 -9.77
N SER A 53 3.37 -3.75 -9.31
CA SER A 53 4.52 -3.41 -10.17
C SER A 53 4.81 -4.48 -11.23
N GLN A 54 4.75 -5.76 -10.87
CA GLN A 54 4.94 -6.87 -11.83
C GLN A 54 3.83 -6.93 -12.87
N VAL A 55 2.58 -6.66 -12.45
CA VAL A 55 1.44 -6.58 -13.37
C VAL A 55 1.58 -5.37 -14.30
N GLN A 56 1.98 -4.21 -13.78
CA GLN A 56 2.24 -3.02 -14.60
C GLN A 56 3.34 -3.26 -15.64
N GLN A 57 4.47 -3.85 -15.24
CA GLN A 57 5.54 -4.22 -16.17
C GLN A 57 5.04 -5.16 -17.27
N THR A 58 4.22 -6.15 -16.90
CA THR A 58 3.62 -7.10 -17.85
C THR A 58 2.67 -6.38 -18.83
N LEU A 59 1.86 -5.44 -18.34
CA LEU A 59 0.99 -4.61 -19.18
C LEU A 59 1.80 -3.78 -20.17
N ASP A 60 2.91 -3.18 -19.74
CA ASP A 60 3.77 -2.39 -20.63
C ASP A 60 4.37 -3.25 -21.75
N PHE A 61 4.77 -4.48 -21.47
CA PHE A 61 5.21 -5.43 -22.49
C PHE A 61 4.08 -5.85 -23.45
N LEU A 62 2.89 -6.11 -22.92
CA LEU A 62 1.72 -6.48 -23.73
C LEU A 62 1.22 -5.34 -24.62
N LEU A 63 1.31 -4.09 -24.15
CA LEU A 63 1.03 -2.88 -24.96
C LEU A 63 2.01 -2.78 -26.13
N LYS A 64 3.31 -3.00 -25.87
CA LYS A 64 4.36 -3.04 -26.92
C LYS A 64 4.12 -4.16 -27.93
N LYS A 65 3.61 -5.32 -27.49
CA LYS A 65 3.21 -6.44 -28.37
C LYS A 65 1.86 -6.21 -29.08
N HIS A 66 1.18 -5.09 -28.83
CA HIS A 66 -0.16 -4.77 -29.32
C HIS A 66 -1.24 -5.80 -28.96
N LEU A 67 -1.02 -6.59 -27.91
CA LEU A 67 -1.96 -7.61 -27.43
C LEU A 67 -3.01 -7.05 -26.47
N ILE A 68 -2.83 -5.82 -26.00
CA ILE A 68 -3.80 -5.07 -25.20
C ILE A 68 -3.83 -3.61 -25.69
N ARG A 69 -4.85 -2.84 -25.30
CA ARG A 69 -4.87 -1.37 -25.42
C ARG A 69 -5.25 -0.73 -24.09
N SER A 70 -4.76 0.49 -23.88
CA SER A 70 -5.11 1.32 -22.74
C SER A 70 -6.14 2.37 -23.13
N GLN A 71 -7.14 2.58 -22.29
CA GLN A 71 -8.09 3.68 -22.40
C GLN A 71 -7.83 4.67 -21.26
N SER A 72 -7.46 5.90 -21.64
CA SER A 72 -7.33 7.01 -20.69
C SER A 72 -8.70 7.62 -20.41
N GLY A 73 -9.33 7.22 -19.30
CA GLY A 73 -10.49 7.91 -18.74
C GLY A 73 -10.08 8.99 -17.73
N ASN A 74 -10.99 9.91 -17.42
CA ASN A 74 -10.75 11.13 -16.61
C ASN A 74 -10.14 10.95 -15.20
N ARG A 75 -9.91 9.72 -14.69
CA ARG A 75 -9.36 9.50 -13.33
C ARG A 75 -8.46 8.27 -13.16
N VAL A 76 -8.62 7.20 -13.95
CA VAL A 76 -7.86 5.93 -13.80
C VAL A 76 -7.63 5.29 -15.17
N MET A 77 -6.40 4.87 -15.46
CA MET A 77 -6.09 4.10 -16.68
C MET A 77 -6.79 2.73 -16.65
N LYS A 78 -7.40 2.37 -17.78
CA LYS A 78 -8.08 1.09 -17.97
C LYS A 78 -7.44 0.30 -19.10
N TYR A 79 -7.43 -1.02 -18.97
CA TYR A 79 -6.81 -1.95 -19.91
C TYR A 79 -7.84 -2.94 -20.45
N GLU A 80 -7.73 -3.22 -21.73
CA GLU A 80 -8.54 -4.20 -22.45
C GLU A 80 -7.68 -5.01 -23.40
N HIS A 81 -8.01 -6.29 -23.56
CA HIS A 81 -7.30 -7.17 -24.47
C HIS A 81 -7.61 -6.84 -25.94
N ARG A 82 -6.61 -7.09 -26.78
CA ARG A 82 -6.71 -7.15 -28.25
C ARG A 82 -6.26 -8.52 -28.78
N PHE A 83 -6.11 -9.50 -27.89
CA PHE A 83 -5.49 -10.79 -28.15
C PHE A 83 -6.24 -11.57 -29.24
N CYS A 84 -7.57 -11.57 -29.19
CA CYS A 84 -8.42 -12.19 -30.20
C CYS A 84 -9.71 -11.39 -30.39
N ASN A 85 -10.40 -11.61 -31.50
CA ASN A 85 -11.70 -11.00 -31.82
C ASN A 85 -11.71 -9.45 -31.80
N SER A 86 -10.54 -8.81 -31.86
CA SER A 86 -10.46 -7.35 -32.02
C SER A 86 -10.78 -6.95 -33.46
N GLU A 87 -11.28 -5.73 -33.66
CA GLU A 87 -11.77 -5.21 -34.96
C GLU A 87 -10.77 -5.45 -36.11
N PHE A 88 -9.47 -5.31 -35.84
CA PHE A 88 -8.36 -5.47 -36.80
C PHE A 88 -7.42 -6.64 -36.47
N GLY A 89 -7.82 -7.58 -35.59
CA GLY A 89 -6.98 -8.71 -35.20
C GLY A 89 -7.14 -9.92 -36.12
N ASP A 90 -6.02 -10.59 -36.43
CA ASP A 90 -5.98 -11.79 -37.28
C ASP A 90 -6.63 -13.02 -36.61
N LEU A 91 -6.54 -13.12 -35.27
CA LEU A 91 -7.11 -14.22 -34.51
C LEU A 91 -8.61 -14.01 -34.27
N LYS A 92 -9.43 -14.82 -34.96
CA LYS A 92 -10.88 -14.90 -34.76
C LYS A 92 -11.26 -16.24 -34.14
N PHE A 93 -11.80 -16.20 -32.93
CA PHE A 93 -12.25 -17.37 -32.17
C PHE A 93 -13.76 -17.27 -31.88
N SER A 94 -14.46 -18.38 -31.96
CA SER A 94 -15.82 -18.54 -31.47
C SER A 94 -15.87 -18.39 -29.94
N PRO A 95 -17.07 -18.14 -29.34
CA PRO A 95 -17.22 -18.08 -27.88
C PRO A 95 -16.72 -19.34 -27.15
N ALA A 96 -16.96 -20.53 -27.73
CA ALA A 96 -16.50 -21.80 -27.21
C ALA A 96 -14.95 -21.88 -27.17
N GLU A 97 -14.30 -21.50 -28.28
CA GLU A 97 -12.84 -21.46 -28.38
C GLU A 97 -12.22 -20.45 -27.40
N VAL A 98 -12.81 -19.26 -27.25
CA VAL A 98 -12.35 -18.25 -26.28
C VAL A 98 -12.40 -18.81 -24.86
N ALA A 99 -13.48 -19.49 -24.49
CA ALA A 99 -13.62 -20.10 -23.17
C ALA A 99 -12.52 -21.16 -22.94
N VAL A 100 -12.31 -22.07 -23.89
CA VAL A 100 -11.27 -23.11 -23.80
C VAL A 100 -9.88 -22.50 -23.67
N ILE A 101 -9.50 -21.57 -24.55
CA ILE A 101 -8.19 -20.91 -24.52
C ILE A 101 -7.98 -20.18 -23.20
N THR A 102 -9.01 -19.48 -22.71
CA THR A 102 -8.93 -18.75 -21.44
C THR A 102 -8.62 -19.69 -20.27
N LEU A 103 -9.33 -20.81 -20.16
CA LEU A 103 -9.08 -21.78 -19.08
C LEU A 103 -7.70 -22.42 -19.19
N LEU A 104 -7.25 -22.73 -20.41
CA LEU A 104 -5.91 -23.28 -20.65
C LEU A 104 -4.79 -22.29 -20.29
N LEU A 105 -4.95 -20.99 -20.58
CA LEU A 105 -4.00 -19.95 -20.17
C LEU A 105 -3.95 -19.76 -18.64
N LEU A 106 -5.08 -19.97 -17.96
CA LEU A 106 -5.21 -19.73 -16.52
C LEU A 106 -4.88 -20.94 -15.65
N ARG A 107 -5.00 -22.16 -16.21
CA ARG A 107 -4.91 -23.43 -15.47
C ARG A 107 -4.03 -24.50 -16.13
N GLY A 108 -3.30 -24.17 -17.19
CA GLY A 108 -2.45 -25.12 -17.91
C GLY A 108 -3.23 -26.26 -18.56
N ALA A 109 -2.63 -27.46 -18.58
CA ALA A 109 -3.19 -28.60 -19.30
C ALA A 109 -4.47 -29.16 -18.65
N GLN A 110 -5.52 -29.43 -19.43
CA GLN A 110 -6.84 -29.83 -18.93
C GLN A 110 -7.45 -30.98 -19.74
N THR A 111 -8.28 -31.83 -19.14
CA THR A 111 -9.07 -32.81 -19.92
C THR A 111 -10.34 -32.18 -20.51
N PRO A 112 -10.94 -32.75 -21.57
CA PRO A 112 -12.22 -32.28 -22.10
C PRO A 112 -13.33 -32.20 -21.04
N GLY A 113 -13.43 -33.19 -20.13
CA GLY A 113 -14.42 -33.18 -19.05
C GLY A 113 -14.23 -32.04 -18.04
N GLU A 114 -12.96 -31.71 -17.72
CA GLU A 114 -12.65 -30.57 -16.86
C GLU A 114 -12.98 -29.24 -17.53
N LEU A 115 -12.63 -29.09 -18.81
CA LEU A 115 -12.91 -27.89 -19.59
C LEU A 115 -14.41 -27.62 -19.65
N ARG A 116 -15.21 -28.62 -20.03
CA ARG A 116 -16.68 -28.53 -20.05
C ARG A 116 -17.23 -27.98 -18.74
N THR A 117 -16.79 -28.53 -17.61
CA THR A 117 -17.31 -28.15 -16.30
C THR A 117 -16.87 -26.74 -15.89
N ARG A 118 -15.62 -26.37 -16.20
CA ARG A 118 -14.99 -25.12 -15.74
C ARG A 118 -15.33 -23.92 -16.62
N THR A 119 -15.73 -24.14 -17.88
CA THR A 119 -16.09 -23.08 -18.81
C THR A 119 -17.50 -22.54 -18.61
N ASN A 120 -18.39 -23.21 -17.86
CA ASN A 120 -19.83 -22.87 -17.77
C ASN A 120 -20.18 -21.39 -17.53
N ARG A 121 -19.32 -20.63 -16.85
CA ARG A 121 -19.54 -19.18 -16.63
C ARG A 121 -19.19 -18.30 -17.85
N MET A 122 -18.44 -18.84 -18.79
CA MET A 122 -18.04 -18.19 -20.05
C MET A 122 -18.76 -18.80 -21.26
N TYR A 123 -18.92 -20.12 -21.28
CA TYR A 123 -19.61 -20.88 -22.32
C TYR A 123 -20.05 -22.25 -21.78
N GLU A 124 -21.31 -22.60 -22.00
CA GLU A 124 -21.89 -23.88 -21.59
C GLU A 124 -21.90 -24.86 -22.77
N PHE A 125 -21.07 -25.91 -22.67
CA PHE A 125 -21.06 -27.00 -23.64
C PHE A 125 -22.18 -28.00 -23.34
N ALA A 126 -22.89 -28.44 -24.37
CA ALA A 126 -23.95 -29.44 -24.27
C ALA A 126 -23.42 -30.74 -23.66
N ASP A 127 -22.32 -31.25 -24.20
CA ASP A 127 -21.68 -32.48 -23.76
C ASP A 127 -20.14 -32.43 -23.94
N VAL A 128 -19.47 -33.52 -23.54
CA VAL A 128 -18.01 -33.63 -23.66
C VAL A 128 -17.59 -33.73 -25.12
N ALA A 129 -18.43 -34.27 -26.00
CA ALA A 129 -18.11 -34.42 -27.43
C ALA A 129 -18.00 -33.06 -28.12
N GLU A 130 -18.85 -32.09 -27.77
CA GLU A 130 -18.73 -30.71 -28.26
C GLU A 130 -17.42 -30.05 -27.80
N THR A 131 -16.98 -30.34 -26.57
CA THR A 131 -15.70 -29.85 -26.06
C THR A 131 -14.52 -30.47 -26.81
N GLU A 132 -14.58 -31.79 -27.09
CA GLU A 132 -13.57 -32.49 -27.89
C GLU A 132 -13.50 -31.97 -29.33
N GLU A 133 -14.65 -31.69 -29.96
CA GLU A 133 -14.69 -31.14 -31.32
C GLU A 133 -14.13 -29.71 -31.36
N THR A 134 -14.38 -28.90 -30.32
CA THR A 134 -13.78 -27.57 -30.19
C THR A 134 -12.25 -27.66 -30.05
N LEU A 135 -11.74 -28.57 -29.23
CA LEU A 135 -10.30 -28.81 -29.06
C LEU A 135 -9.64 -29.34 -30.34
N LYS A 136 -10.33 -30.23 -31.06
CA LYS A 136 -9.88 -30.75 -32.35
C LYS A 136 -9.81 -29.64 -33.38
N THR A 137 -10.81 -28.78 -33.44
CA THR A 137 -10.83 -27.59 -34.30
C THR A 137 -9.62 -26.70 -33.98
N LEU A 138 -9.39 -26.35 -32.71
CA LEU A 138 -8.24 -25.55 -32.28
C LEU A 138 -6.88 -26.22 -32.56
N SER A 139 -6.82 -27.55 -32.61
CA SER A 139 -5.60 -28.32 -32.94
C SER A 139 -5.30 -28.35 -34.44
N LEU A 140 -6.33 -28.23 -35.28
CA LEU A 140 -6.25 -28.39 -36.74
C LEU A 140 -6.38 -27.08 -37.52
N ARG A 141 -6.41 -25.93 -36.83
CA ARG A 141 -6.54 -24.62 -37.46
C ARG A 141 -5.37 -24.29 -38.40
N GLU A 142 -5.70 -23.85 -39.61
CA GLU A 142 -4.73 -23.51 -40.67
C GLU A 142 -3.86 -22.30 -40.32
N ASP A 143 -4.41 -21.35 -39.55
CA ASP A 143 -3.69 -20.17 -39.04
C ASP A 143 -2.81 -20.46 -37.81
N GLY A 144 -2.80 -21.72 -37.36
CA GLY A 144 -1.87 -22.28 -36.39
C GLY A 144 -2.58 -23.20 -35.39
N PRO A 145 -1.96 -24.35 -35.01
CA PRO A 145 -2.48 -25.14 -33.91
C PRO A 145 -2.35 -24.31 -32.62
N PHE A 146 -3.45 -24.12 -31.91
CA PHE A 146 -3.47 -23.33 -30.66
C PHE A 146 -3.47 -24.20 -29.42
N VAL A 147 -3.78 -25.49 -29.57
CA VAL A 147 -3.71 -26.50 -28.52
C VAL A 147 -3.03 -27.75 -29.04
N VAL A 148 -2.37 -28.49 -28.14
CA VAL A 148 -1.81 -29.81 -28.43
C VAL A 148 -2.40 -30.83 -27.47
N ARG A 149 -2.69 -32.03 -27.99
CA ARG A 149 -3.05 -33.19 -27.18
C ARG A 149 -1.79 -33.83 -26.60
N LEU A 150 -1.72 -33.94 -25.28
CA LEU A 150 -0.62 -34.61 -24.59
C LEU A 150 -0.82 -36.14 -24.60
N ALA A 151 0.29 -36.87 -24.50
CA ALA A 151 0.28 -38.30 -24.24
C ALA A 151 -0.53 -38.60 -22.97
N ARG A 152 -1.23 -39.74 -22.96
CA ARG A 152 -2.01 -40.15 -21.79
C ARG A 152 -1.07 -40.47 -20.63
N GLU A 153 -1.34 -39.91 -19.47
CA GLU A 153 -0.67 -40.32 -18.23
C GLU A 153 -1.05 -41.78 -17.91
N PRO A 154 -0.11 -42.62 -17.44
CA PRO A 154 -0.41 -44.00 -17.08
C PRO A 154 -1.61 -44.10 -16.13
N GLY A 155 -2.63 -44.87 -16.50
CA GLY A 155 -3.84 -45.09 -15.69
C GLY A 155 -4.96 -44.06 -15.85
N LYS A 156 -4.79 -43.02 -16.68
CA LYS A 156 -5.87 -42.06 -17.01
C LYS A 156 -6.53 -42.42 -18.35
N ARG A 157 -7.88 -42.37 -18.37
CA ARG A 157 -8.68 -42.67 -19.57
C ARG A 157 -8.65 -41.56 -20.62
N GLU A 158 -8.50 -40.31 -20.19
CA GLU A 158 -8.58 -39.11 -21.04
C GLU A 158 -7.20 -38.45 -21.20
N SER A 159 -6.93 -37.90 -22.38
CA SER A 159 -5.74 -37.07 -22.64
C SER A 159 -6.00 -35.64 -22.17
N ARG A 160 -4.93 -34.94 -21.75
CA ARG A 160 -4.99 -33.50 -21.45
C ARG A 160 -4.57 -32.69 -22.69
N PHE A 161 -5.08 -31.47 -22.80
CA PHE A 161 -4.73 -30.52 -23.85
C PHE A 161 -4.02 -29.33 -23.26
N MET A 162 -2.96 -28.85 -23.92
CA MET A 162 -2.11 -27.73 -23.48
C MET A 162 -2.18 -26.60 -24.52
N PRO A 163 -2.19 -25.32 -24.12
CA PRO A 163 -2.15 -24.21 -25.07
C PRO A 163 -0.75 -24.05 -25.68
N LEU A 164 -0.67 -23.67 -26.96
CA LEU A 164 0.59 -23.48 -27.69
C LEU A 164 1.04 -22.01 -27.76
N PHE A 165 0.52 -21.16 -26.89
CA PHE A 165 0.87 -19.73 -26.82
C PHE A 165 2.09 -19.43 -25.94
N SER A 166 2.67 -20.42 -25.26
CA SER A 166 3.83 -20.25 -24.36
C SER A 166 5.04 -21.08 -24.84
N GLY A 167 6.15 -20.40 -25.13
CA GLY A 167 7.23 -20.90 -25.98
C GLY A 167 8.09 -22.05 -25.45
N ASP A 168 8.06 -22.36 -24.15
CA ASP A 168 8.99 -23.34 -23.56
C ASP A 168 8.50 -24.80 -23.62
N VAL A 169 7.28 -25.02 -24.12
CA VAL A 169 6.64 -26.35 -24.15
C VAL A 169 6.45 -26.88 -25.58
N ALA A 170 6.38 -25.99 -26.57
CA ALA A 170 6.10 -26.35 -27.96
C ALA A 170 7.25 -27.12 -28.63
N SER A 171 8.51 -26.81 -28.32
CA SER A 171 9.68 -27.42 -28.98
C SER A 171 10.05 -28.81 -28.44
N SER A 172 9.76 -29.10 -27.18
CA SER A 172 10.09 -30.36 -26.50
C SER A 172 9.01 -31.44 -26.67
N LEU A 173 7.75 -31.07 -26.91
CA LEU A 173 6.64 -32.01 -27.08
C LEU A 173 6.37 -32.41 -28.54
N LEU A 174 6.66 -31.52 -29.51
CA LEU A 174 6.49 -31.85 -30.94
C LEU A 174 7.45 -32.96 -31.40
N ALA A 175 8.61 -33.13 -30.73
CA ALA A 175 9.58 -34.17 -31.05
C ALA A 175 9.19 -35.58 -30.56
N ALA A 176 8.19 -35.71 -29.68
CA ALA A 176 7.77 -36.99 -29.10
C ALA A 176 6.55 -37.61 -29.81
N GLY A 177 5.88 -36.88 -30.70
CA GLY A 177 4.63 -37.30 -31.34
C GLY A 177 4.74 -38.06 -32.65
N GLU A 178 5.93 -38.17 -33.25
CA GLU A 178 6.12 -38.73 -34.61
C GLU A 178 6.55 -40.22 -34.62
N ALA A 179 6.63 -40.90 -33.48
CA ALA A 179 7.23 -42.24 -33.40
C ALA A 179 6.24 -43.43 -33.36
N GLU A 180 4.92 -43.23 -33.46
CA GLU A 180 3.94 -44.33 -33.35
C GLU A 180 2.92 -44.35 -34.50
N GLU A 181 3.40 -44.37 -35.75
CA GLU A 181 2.62 -44.90 -36.87
C GLU A 181 3.48 -45.91 -37.63
N ASN A 182 3.38 -47.18 -37.25
CA ASN A 182 3.50 -48.39 -38.08
C ASN A 182 3.76 -49.62 -37.19
N ASN A 183 2.75 -50.45 -36.92
CA ASN A 183 2.57 -51.74 -37.61
C ASN A 183 1.56 -52.68 -36.94
N HIS A 184 0.83 -53.37 -37.81
CA HIS A 184 0.26 -54.72 -37.71
C HIS A 184 -0.95 -55.05 -36.81
N THR A 185 -2.05 -55.30 -37.54
CA THR A 185 -2.97 -56.45 -37.42
C THR A 185 -2.43 -57.63 -36.59
N LEU A 186 -3.26 -58.20 -35.70
CA LEU A 186 -3.31 -59.64 -35.41
C LEU A 186 -4.57 -60.02 -34.59
N GLU A 187 -5.01 -61.25 -34.82
CA GLU A 187 -6.26 -61.87 -34.43
C GLU A 187 -6.39 -62.23 -32.93
N ALA A 188 -7.63 -62.50 -32.53
CA ALA A 188 -8.06 -62.83 -31.17
C ALA A 188 -7.56 -64.20 -30.67
N ASN A 189 -7.24 -64.30 -29.36
CA ASN A 189 -7.16 -65.58 -28.65
C ASN A 189 -7.55 -65.40 -27.15
N PRO A 190 -8.35 -66.30 -26.53
CA PRO A 190 -8.95 -66.07 -25.21
C PRO A 190 -8.18 -66.81 -24.09
N ARG A 191 -7.37 -66.08 -23.31
CA ARG A 191 -6.84 -66.51 -22.00
C ARG A 191 -6.58 -65.31 -21.07
N GLU A 192 -7.62 -64.59 -20.67
CA GLU A 192 -7.50 -63.52 -19.67
C GLU A 192 -8.70 -63.54 -18.72
N THR A 193 -8.66 -64.39 -17.70
CA THR A 193 -9.73 -64.36 -16.67
C THR A 193 -9.18 -64.41 -15.25
N HIS A 194 -7.92 -64.79 -15.05
CA HIS A 194 -7.25 -64.79 -13.74
C HIS A 194 -6.41 -63.53 -13.45
N SER A 195 -6.16 -62.65 -14.43
CA SER A 195 -5.41 -61.40 -14.25
C SER A 195 -6.27 -60.23 -13.74
N PHE A 196 -7.59 -60.26 -13.98
CA PHE A 196 -8.48 -59.14 -13.68
C PHE A 196 -8.81 -58.97 -12.19
N GLU A 197 -8.89 -60.07 -11.41
CA GLU A 197 -9.20 -60.00 -9.97
C GLU A 197 -8.06 -59.37 -9.15
N ASN A 198 -6.80 -59.70 -9.47
CA ASN A 198 -5.64 -59.10 -8.81
C ASN A 198 -5.51 -57.61 -9.12
N ILE A 199 -5.78 -57.20 -10.36
CA ILE A 199 -5.77 -55.79 -10.77
C ILE A 199 -6.88 -55.01 -10.05
N ALA A 200 -8.08 -55.61 -9.86
CA ALA A 200 -9.18 -54.97 -9.14
C ALA A 200 -8.87 -54.74 -7.65
N LEU A 201 -8.21 -55.70 -7.00
CA LEU A 201 -7.77 -55.59 -5.61
C LEU A 201 -6.68 -54.54 -5.43
N GLU A 202 -5.65 -54.53 -6.30
CA GLU A 202 -4.60 -53.50 -6.28
C GLU A 202 -5.16 -52.10 -6.54
N LYS A 203 -6.09 -51.97 -7.50
CA LYS A 203 -6.77 -50.70 -7.78
C LYS A 203 -7.52 -50.18 -6.55
N THR A 204 -8.25 -51.05 -5.86
CA THR A 204 -9.01 -50.69 -4.65
C THR A 204 -8.07 -50.23 -3.53
N ALA A 205 -6.94 -50.92 -3.35
CA ALA A 205 -5.92 -50.53 -2.38
C ALA A 205 -5.25 -49.19 -2.74
N LEU A 206 -5.02 -48.95 -4.03
CA LEU A 206 -4.47 -47.69 -4.52
C LEU A 206 -5.45 -46.53 -4.33
N GLU A 207 -6.73 -46.72 -4.65
CA GLU A 207 -7.80 -45.73 -4.44
C GLU A 207 -7.95 -45.36 -2.96
N ALA A 208 -7.88 -46.35 -2.06
CA ALA A 208 -7.88 -46.11 -0.62
C ALA A 208 -6.65 -45.30 -0.16
N ARG A 209 -5.47 -45.60 -0.70
CA ARG A 209 -4.24 -44.87 -0.38
C ARG A 209 -4.25 -43.44 -0.93
N VAL A 210 -4.81 -43.23 -2.12
CA VAL A 210 -5.00 -41.89 -2.70
C VAL A 210 -5.96 -41.07 -1.83
N ALA A 211 -7.12 -41.63 -1.44
CA ALA A 211 -8.06 -40.94 -0.56
C ALA A 211 -7.42 -40.58 0.80
N GLN A 212 -6.59 -41.47 1.36
CA GLN A 212 -5.85 -41.19 2.60
C GLN A 212 -4.83 -40.06 2.42
N LEU A 213 -4.10 -40.04 1.29
CA LEU A 213 -3.14 -38.98 0.98
C LEU A 213 -3.84 -37.64 0.74
N GLU A 214 -4.98 -37.61 0.04
CA GLU A 214 -5.77 -36.40 -0.16
C GLU A 214 -6.23 -35.80 1.17
N GLN A 215 -6.70 -36.63 2.11
CA GLN A 215 -7.05 -36.17 3.46
C GLN A 215 -5.83 -35.62 4.22
N GLN A 216 -4.66 -36.26 4.12
CA GLN A 216 -3.43 -35.77 4.74
C GLN A 216 -2.99 -34.43 4.15
N VAL A 217 -3.09 -34.23 2.83
CA VAL A 217 -2.78 -32.97 2.16
C VAL A 217 -3.72 -31.86 2.61
N ILE A 218 -5.04 -32.11 2.70
CA ILE A 218 -6.01 -31.13 3.21
C ILE A 218 -5.68 -30.75 4.66
N GLN A 219 -5.33 -31.73 5.51
CA GLN A 219 -4.98 -31.46 6.90
C GLN A 219 -3.68 -30.66 7.03
N LEU A 220 -2.67 -30.96 6.23
CA LEU A 220 -1.42 -30.21 6.19
C LEU A 220 -1.62 -28.79 5.65
N SER A 221 -2.45 -28.62 4.61
CA SER A 221 -2.78 -27.29 4.07
C SER A 221 -3.42 -26.41 5.13
N ARG A 222 -4.39 -26.94 5.89
CA ARG A 222 -5.02 -26.18 6.99
C ARG A 222 -4.03 -25.79 8.07
N ARG A 223 -3.15 -26.72 8.48
CA ARG A 223 -2.10 -26.42 9.46
C ARG A 223 -1.11 -25.37 8.93
N LEU A 224 -0.82 -25.38 7.63
CA LEU A 224 0.04 -24.39 7.01
C LEU A 224 -0.64 -23.01 6.96
N ASP A 225 -1.94 -22.95 6.61
CA ASP A 225 -2.73 -21.72 6.65
C ASP A 225 -2.77 -21.14 8.08
N ASP A 226 -3.00 -21.98 9.09
CA ASP A 226 -2.98 -21.58 10.50
C ASP A 226 -1.60 -21.03 10.91
N VAL A 227 -0.51 -21.67 10.47
CA VAL A 227 0.86 -21.20 10.71
C VAL A 227 1.14 -19.88 9.99
N LEU A 228 0.66 -19.70 8.76
CA LEU A 228 0.84 -18.45 8.00
C LEU A 228 0.09 -17.30 8.65
N ILE A 229 -1.13 -17.52 9.13
CA ILE A 229 -1.90 -16.53 9.90
C ILE A 229 -1.17 -16.18 11.20
N GLN A 230 -0.66 -17.18 11.93
CA GLN A 230 0.13 -16.94 13.13
C GLN A 230 1.44 -16.18 12.85
N LEU A 231 2.11 -16.47 11.73
CA LEU A 231 3.32 -15.75 11.32
C LEU A 231 3.02 -14.30 10.92
N ASP A 232 1.87 -14.03 10.31
CA ASP A 232 1.45 -12.68 9.94
C ASP A 232 1.05 -11.87 11.18
N ASP A 233 0.33 -12.47 12.13
CA ASP A 233 0.02 -11.85 13.42
C ASP A 233 1.27 -11.64 14.29
N MET A 234 2.27 -12.55 14.22
CA MET A 234 3.57 -12.36 14.89
C MET A 234 4.46 -11.28 14.22
N LYS A 235 4.13 -10.84 13.00
CA LYS A 235 4.85 -9.77 12.28
C LYS A 235 4.26 -8.38 12.50
N LYS A 236 3.06 -8.24 13.06
CA LYS A 236 2.45 -6.93 13.28
C LYS A 236 3.18 -6.18 14.37
N LEU A 237 3.62 -4.97 14.05
CA LEU A 237 4.28 -4.09 15.01
C LEU A 237 3.35 -3.81 16.19
N ARG A 238 3.83 -4.04 17.42
CA ARG A 238 3.09 -3.76 18.65
C ARG A 238 3.24 -2.30 19.01
N VAL A 239 2.13 -1.58 18.98
CA VAL A 239 2.11 -0.12 19.17
C VAL A 239 1.45 0.21 20.50
N GLY A 240 2.15 0.98 21.33
CA GLY A 240 1.62 1.58 22.55
C GLY A 240 1.34 3.08 22.39
N ILE A 241 0.53 3.64 23.29
CA ILE A 241 0.29 5.09 23.35
C ILE A 241 0.50 5.60 24.79
N VAL A 242 1.23 6.71 24.93
CA VAL A 242 1.44 7.42 26.19
C VAL A 242 0.77 8.78 26.10
N GLY A 243 -0.13 9.05 27.04
CA GLY A 243 -0.90 10.30 27.06
C GLY A 243 -2.19 10.18 26.25
N LEU A 244 -3.31 10.33 26.95
CA LEU A 244 -4.67 10.21 26.41
C LEU A 244 -5.40 11.55 26.43
N GLY A 245 -4.64 12.63 26.21
CA GLY A 245 -5.15 13.99 26.19
C GLY A 245 -6.03 14.31 24.97
N GLY A 246 -6.43 15.58 24.86
CA GLY A 246 -7.35 16.01 23.80
C GLY A 246 -6.83 15.78 22.38
N ILE A 247 -5.52 15.92 22.14
CA ILE A 247 -4.93 15.67 20.81
C ILE A 247 -4.89 14.18 20.48
N ALA A 248 -4.50 13.32 21.44
CA ALA A 248 -4.52 11.88 21.28
C ALA A 248 -5.92 11.40 20.89
N GLN A 249 -6.96 11.87 21.58
CA GLN A 249 -8.35 11.49 21.29
C GLN A 249 -8.85 11.99 19.93
N LYS A 250 -8.47 13.20 19.52
CA LYS A 250 -8.95 13.81 18.28
C LYS A 250 -8.22 13.33 17.04
N ALA A 251 -6.92 13.05 17.16
CA ALA A 251 -6.05 12.81 16.01
C ALA A 251 -5.47 11.40 15.98
N TYR A 252 -4.94 10.89 17.10
CA TYR A 252 -4.14 9.67 17.08
C TYR A 252 -4.96 8.40 17.32
N LEU A 253 -5.86 8.38 18.32
CA LEU A 253 -6.72 7.23 18.59
C LEU A 253 -7.56 6.83 17.37
N PRO A 254 -8.23 7.75 16.63
CA PRO A 254 -8.99 7.36 15.43
C PRO A 254 -8.15 6.67 14.35
N ILE A 255 -6.86 6.99 14.25
CA ILE A 255 -5.94 6.39 13.28
C ILE A 255 -5.42 5.05 13.82
N LEU A 256 -4.85 5.07 15.04
CA LEU A 256 -4.16 3.92 15.63
C LEU A 256 -5.08 2.74 15.90
N THR A 257 -6.38 2.97 16.12
CA THR A 257 -7.36 1.91 16.40
C THR A 257 -7.99 1.31 15.14
N GLN A 258 -7.86 1.96 13.98
CA GLN A 258 -8.50 1.52 12.72
C GLN A 258 -7.56 0.80 11.76
N ALA A 259 -6.25 0.89 11.97
CA ALA A 259 -5.28 0.37 11.04
C ALA A 259 -5.11 -1.16 11.14
N GLN A 260 -4.84 -1.78 9.99
CA GLN A 260 -4.63 -3.23 9.88
C GLN A 260 -3.15 -3.64 9.90
N GLY A 261 -2.23 -2.68 9.74
CA GLY A 261 -0.78 -2.92 9.62
C GLY A 261 -0.01 -2.99 10.94
N TRP A 262 -0.68 -2.78 12.08
CA TRP A 262 -0.08 -2.86 13.42
C TRP A 262 -1.11 -3.29 14.45
N GLN A 263 -0.63 -3.68 15.64
CA GLN A 263 -1.47 -4.03 16.77
C GLN A 263 -1.35 -2.96 17.86
N LEU A 264 -2.44 -2.26 18.17
CA LEU A 264 -2.48 -1.37 19.34
C LEU A 264 -2.56 -2.21 20.63
N VAL A 265 -1.46 -2.31 21.37
CA VAL A 265 -1.39 -3.15 22.58
C VAL A 265 -2.03 -2.50 23.80
N GLY A 266 -2.11 -1.18 23.82
CA GLY A 266 -2.77 -0.43 24.87
C GLY A 266 -2.15 0.94 25.13
N ALA A 267 -2.55 1.52 26.26
CA ALA A 267 -2.24 2.90 26.60
C ALA A 267 -1.79 3.07 28.05
N PHE A 268 -0.89 4.02 28.28
CA PHE A 268 -0.51 4.51 29.60
C PHE A 268 -0.85 6.00 29.72
N SER A 269 -1.41 6.39 30.86
CA SER A 269 -1.53 7.80 31.26
C SER A 269 -1.55 7.90 32.78
N PRO A 270 -0.91 8.93 33.38
CA PRO A 270 -0.81 9.05 34.84
C PRO A 270 -2.16 9.10 35.57
N ASN A 271 -3.19 9.65 34.95
CA ASN A 271 -4.52 9.75 35.56
C ASN A 271 -5.38 8.53 35.17
N GLN A 272 -5.25 7.45 35.94
CA GLN A 272 -6.00 6.21 35.73
C GLN A 272 -7.52 6.43 35.65
N ALA A 273 -8.07 7.25 36.54
CA ALA A 273 -9.51 7.50 36.60
C ALA A 273 -10.08 8.11 35.30
N LYS A 274 -9.27 8.91 34.58
CA LYS A 274 -9.64 9.45 33.27
C LYS A 274 -9.26 8.51 32.12
N ALA A 275 -8.17 7.76 32.26
CA ALA A 275 -7.62 6.92 31.21
C ALA A 275 -8.40 5.61 31.02
N GLN A 276 -8.78 4.95 32.12
CA GLN A 276 -9.44 3.64 32.09
C GLN A 276 -10.74 3.66 31.25
N PRO A 277 -11.69 4.59 31.45
CA PRO A 277 -12.92 4.61 30.66
C PRO A 277 -12.67 4.82 29.16
N LEU A 278 -11.62 5.58 28.82
CA LEU A 278 -11.23 5.79 27.43
C LEU A 278 -10.65 4.51 26.83
N CYS A 279 -9.74 3.83 27.55
CA CYS A 279 -9.21 2.54 27.15
C CYS A 279 -10.33 1.52 26.91
N ASP A 280 -11.31 1.46 27.82
CA ASP A 280 -12.47 0.58 27.70
C ASP A 280 -13.30 0.91 26.45
N SER A 281 -13.54 2.21 26.17
CA SER A 281 -14.31 2.66 24.99
C SER A 281 -13.64 2.28 23.65
N TYR A 282 -12.31 2.29 23.61
CA TYR A 282 -11.52 1.89 22.45
C TYR A 282 -11.13 0.39 22.48
N ARG A 283 -11.59 -0.36 23.49
CA ARG A 283 -11.28 -1.79 23.70
C ARG A 283 -9.78 -2.08 23.73
N MET A 284 -9.00 -1.18 24.31
CA MET A 284 -7.56 -1.30 24.46
C MET A 284 -7.17 -1.49 25.92
N ARG A 285 -6.03 -2.14 26.19
CA ARG A 285 -5.56 -2.37 27.56
C ARG A 285 -5.07 -1.05 28.18
N TYR A 286 -5.49 -0.76 29.40
CA TYR A 286 -4.82 0.24 30.23
C TYR A 286 -3.62 -0.38 30.95
N PHE A 287 -2.47 0.29 30.85
CA PHE A 287 -1.28 -0.02 31.62
C PHE A 287 -1.15 1.01 32.74
N SER A 288 -0.94 0.54 33.97
CA SER A 288 -0.76 1.40 35.14
C SER A 288 0.66 1.93 35.29
N ARG A 289 1.62 1.37 34.54
CA ARG A 289 3.04 1.75 34.57
C ARG A 289 3.63 1.81 33.16
N LEU A 290 4.50 2.78 32.93
CA LEU A 290 5.17 3.00 31.65
C LEU A 290 6.04 1.81 31.23
N ASP A 291 6.81 1.23 32.15
CA ASP A 291 7.71 0.09 31.90
C ASP A 291 6.95 -1.15 31.40
N THR A 292 5.76 -1.42 31.96
CA THR A 292 4.92 -2.54 31.52
C THR A 292 4.30 -2.32 30.14
N LEU A 293 4.03 -1.06 29.75
CA LEU A 293 3.64 -0.73 28.39
C LEU A 293 4.83 -0.89 27.44
N ALA A 294 6.00 -0.41 27.83
CA ALA A 294 7.22 -0.48 27.04
C ALA A 294 7.57 -1.95 26.72
N ALA A 295 7.56 -2.83 27.73
CA ALA A 295 7.83 -4.26 27.53
C ALA A 295 6.82 -4.97 26.60
N ALA A 296 5.62 -4.42 26.46
CA ALA A 296 4.59 -4.96 25.58
C ALA A 296 4.60 -4.35 24.16
N SER A 297 5.44 -3.35 23.90
CA SER A 297 5.41 -2.51 22.68
C SER A 297 6.74 -2.59 21.93
N ASP A 298 6.67 -2.57 20.60
CA ASP A 298 7.83 -2.35 19.73
C ASP A 298 8.02 -0.86 19.41
N ALA A 299 6.90 -0.12 19.35
CA ALA A 299 6.89 1.32 19.15
C ALA A 299 5.84 2.00 20.02
N VAL A 300 6.10 3.23 20.48
CA VAL A 300 5.18 4.01 21.33
C VAL A 300 5.00 5.42 20.80
N PHE A 301 3.73 5.85 20.76
CA PHE A 301 3.33 7.21 20.44
C PHE A 301 3.12 8.03 21.72
N VAL A 302 3.87 9.11 21.88
CA VAL A 302 3.89 9.96 23.09
C VAL A 302 3.18 11.29 22.80
N HIS A 303 2.00 11.46 23.40
CA HIS A 303 1.13 12.65 23.33
C HIS A 303 0.83 13.20 24.74
N SER A 304 1.85 13.15 25.61
CA SER A 304 1.78 13.63 26.99
C SER A 304 2.03 15.14 27.07
N SER A 305 2.13 15.70 28.27
CA SER A 305 2.55 17.10 28.43
C SER A 305 4.01 17.27 28.02
N THR A 306 4.38 18.41 27.43
CA THR A 306 5.76 18.72 27.05
C THR A 306 6.77 18.50 28.19
N ALA A 307 6.40 18.88 29.43
CA ALA A 307 7.23 18.68 30.62
C ALA A 307 7.59 17.22 30.91
N SER A 308 6.79 16.27 30.46
CA SER A 308 7.07 14.84 30.64
C SER A 308 7.76 14.20 29.45
N HIS A 309 7.90 14.89 28.31
CA HIS A 309 8.46 14.29 27.08
C HIS A 309 9.85 13.73 27.32
N PHE A 310 10.76 14.51 27.91
CA PHE A 310 12.14 14.08 28.09
C PHE A 310 12.24 12.75 28.84
N GLN A 311 11.66 12.68 30.03
CA GLN A 311 11.74 11.48 30.86
C GLN A 311 11.04 10.28 30.21
N VAL A 312 9.83 10.48 29.65
CA VAL A 312 9.06 9.39 29.03
C VAL A 312 9.79 8.84 27.80
N VAL A 313 10.27 9.70 26.91
CA VAL A 313 10.97 9.30 25.69
C VAL A 313 12.29 8.62 26.05
N HIS A 314 13.04 9.17 27.00
CA HIS A 314 14.28 8.57 27.49
C HIS A 314 14.05 7.12 27.99
N ASP A 315 13.06 6.91 28.86
CA ASP A 315 12.79 5.60 29.46
C ASP A 315 12.31 4.58 28.42
N LEU A 316 11.52 5.03 27.43
CA LEU A 316 11.11 4.19 26.30
C LEU A 316 12.30 3.78 25.43
N LEU A 317 13.17 4.73 25.09
CA LEU A 317 14.38 4.44 24.32
C LEU A 317 15.32 3.51 25.10
N GLN A 318 15.50 3.70 26.40
CA GLN A 318 16.27 2.78 27.25
C GLN A 318 15.69 1.37 27.31
N ALA A 319 14.38 1.22 27.14
CA ALA A 319 13.72 -0.07 27.06
C ALA A 319 13.80 -0.73 25.66
N GLY A 320 14.50 -0.11 24.69
CA GLY A 320 14.61 -0.64 23.33
C GLY A 320 13.39 -0.37 22.45
N VAL A 321 12.55 0.61 22.80
CA VAL A 321 11.29 0.89 22.11
C VAL A 321 11.43 2.08 21.16
N HIS A 322 10.92 1.96 19.94
CA HIS A 322 10.87 3.06 18.98
C HIS A 322 9.87 4.14 19.42
N VAL A 323 10.17 5.42 19.20
CA VAL A 323 9.34 6.51 19.75
C VAL A 323 8.91 7.50 18.67
N TYR A 324 7.59 7.73 18.60
CA TYR A 324 7.00 8.91 17.98
C TYR A 324 6.57 9.84 19.11
N VAL A 325 6.96 11.11 19.09
CA VAL A 325 6.62 12.07 20.15
C VAL A 325 6.05 13.35 19.58
N ASP A 326 4.98 13.88 20.19
CA ASP A 326 4.45 15.19 19.82
C ASP A 326 5.50 16.29 20.00
N LYS A 327 5.39 17.34 19.19
CA LYS A 327 6.27 18.50 19.32
C LYS A 327 6.01 19.28 20.63
N PRO A 328 7.02 19.92 21.22
CA PRO A 328 8.46 19.77 20.90
C PRO A 328 9.03 18.45 21.45
N LEU A 329 10.20 18.03 20.94
CA LEU A 329 10.87 16.79 21.39
C LEU A 329 11.12 16.77 22.91
N ALA A 330 11.63 17.88 23.43
CA ALA A 330 11.75 18.16 24.87
C ALA A 330 11.58 19.66 25.12
N GLU A 331 11.52 20.08 26.39
CA GLU A 331 11.40 21.50 26.75
C GLU A 331 12.63 22.32 26.32
N THR A 332 13.81 21.72 26.43
CA THR A 332 15.10 22.37 26.11
C THR A 332 15.80 21.66 24.98
N ARG A 333 16.58 22.39 24.19
CA ARG A 333 17.42 21.83 23.13
C ARG A 333 18.41 20.81 23.67
N GLU A 334 19.04 21.06 24.81
CA GLU A 334 20.04 20.14 25.40
C GLU A 334 19.41 18.77 25.69
N GLN A 335 18.20 18.75 26.25
CA GLN A 335 17.43 17.52 26.44
C GLN A 335 17.08 16.84 25.11
N SER A 336 16.66 17.61 24.11
CA SER A 336 16.36 17.09 22.77
C SER A 336 17.60 16.44 22.12
N GLU A 337 18.77 17.07 22.24
CA GLU A 337 20.06 16.56 21.74
C GLU A 337 20.44 15.25 22.44
N GLN A 338 20.28 15.16 23.77
CA GLN A 338 20.51 13.92 24.52
C GLN A 338 19.62 12.76 24.06
N LEU A 339 18.34 13.02 23.76
CA LEU A 339 17.42 11.99 23.27
C LEU A 339 17.79 11.50 21.86
N ILE A 340 18.21 12.42 20.99
CA ILE A 340 18.70 12.08 19.65
C ILE A 340 19.93 11.19 19.74
N GLU A 341 20.93 11.57 20.54
CA GLU A 341 22.14 10.77 20.74
C GLU A 341 21.82 9.38 21.31
N LEU A 342 20.87 9.30 22.26
CA LEU A 342 20.44 8.03 22.83
C LEU A 342 19.76 7.13 21.80
N ALA A 343 18.86 7.69 20.98
CA ALA A 343 18.16 6.96 19.92
C ALA A 343 19.16 6.43 18.87
N ASP A 344 20.11 7.26 18.44
CA ASP A 344 21.16 6.87 17.50
C ASP A 344 22.06 5.76 18.07
N LYS A 345 22.48 5.88 19.34
CA LYS A 345 23.31 4.88 20.03
C LYS A 345 22.61 3.53 20.15
N GLN A 346 21.29 3.51 20.29
CA GLN A 346 20.50 2.29 20.41
C GLN A 346 19.93 1.80 19.07
N HIS A 347 20.21 2.51 17.96
CA HIS A 347 19.65 2.22 16.64
C HIS A 347 18.10 2.19 16.64
N LEU A 348 17.48 3.10 17.39
CA LEU A 348 16.03 3.23 17.51
C LEU A 348 15.52 4.41 16.70
N ALA A 349 14.41 4.21 15.99
CA ALA A 349 13.65 5.30 15.40
C ALA A 349 13.10 6.24 16.49
N LEU A 350 13.48 7.53 16.40
CA LEU A 350 12.91 8.64 17.15
C LEU A 350 12.40 9.70 16.17
N MET A 351 11.09 9.95 16.18
CA MET A 351 10.43 10.89 15.26
C MET A 351 9.59 11.92 16.03
N VAL A 352 9.72 13.19 15.64
CA VAL A 352 8.86 14.26 16.18
C VAL A 352 7.63 14.46 15.31
N GLY A 353 6.47 14.68 15.95
CA GLY A 353 5.15 14.82 15.35
C GLY A 353 4.91 16.14 14.61
N PHE A 354 5.78 16.50 13.67
CA PHE A 354 5.56 17.63 12.74
C PHE A 354 4.62 17.22 11.59
N ASN A 355 3.36 16.94 11.94
CA ASN A 355 2.31 16.46 11.04
C ASN A 355 2.14 17.29 9.75
N ARG A 356 2.42 18.60 9.79
CA ARG A 356 2.34 19.50 8.61
C ARG A 356 3.29 19.10 7.48
N ARG A 357 4.43 18.48 7.78
CA ARG A 357 5.36 17.97 6.75
C ARG A 357 4.77 16.80 5.94
N PHE A 358 3.69 16.21 6.44
CA PHE A 358 2.94 15.11 5.84
C PHE A 358 1.56 15.54 5.33
N ALA A 359 1.23 16.84 5.39
CA ALA A 359 -0.01 17.36 4.84
C ALA A 359 0.06 17.31 3.30
N PRO A 360 -0.88 16.65 2.59
CA PRO A 360 -0.77 16.41 1.15
C PRO A 360 -0.54 17.68 0.32
N LEU A 361 -1.26 18.76 0.63
CA LEU A 361 -1.12 20.03 -0.09
C LEU A 361 0.21 20.73 0.19
N TYR A 362 0.81 20.56 1.38
CA TYR A 362 2.13 21.12 1.65
C TYR A 362 3.25 20.27 1.03
N GLN A 363 3.09 18.95 0.96
CA GLN A 363 4.00 18.09 0.20
C GLN A 363 3.96 18.42 -1.30
N GLN A 364 2.75 18.60 -1.85
CA GLN A 364 2.55 19.06 -3.22
C GLN A 364 3.19 20.44 -3.45
N LEU A 365 2.99 21.38 -2.53
CA LEU A 365 3.63 22.70 -2.60
C LEU A 365 5.14 22.59 -2.65
N LYS A 366 5.75 21.81 -1.75
CA LYS A 366 7.19 21.61 -1.68
C LYS A 366 7.77 21.02 -2.97
N GLN A 367 7.01 20.16 -3.65
CA GLN A 367 7.41 19.56 -4.92
C GLN A 367 7.26 20.52 -6.11
N GLN A 368 6.23 21.37 -6.11
CA GLN A 368 5.88 22.23 -7.26
C GLN A 368 6.54 23.61 -7.22
N ALA A 369 6.71 24.19 -6.03
CA ALA A 369 7.31 25.51 -5.87
C ALA A 369 8.84 25.42 -5.93
N SER A 370 9.39 25.16 -7.11
CA SER A 370 10.84 25.19 -7.34
C SER A 370 11.37 26.61 -7.18
N SER A 371 12.51 26.76 -6.50
CA SER A 371 13.23 28.03 -6.33
C SER A 371 12.33 29.20 -5.86
N PRO A 372 11.67 29.08 -4.70
CA PRO A 372 10.82 30.16 -4.19
C PRO A 372 11.65 31.41 -3.89
N VAL A 373 11.16 32.58 -4.28
CA VAL A 373 11.78 33.88 -3.92
C VAL A 373 11.15 34.48 -2.66
N SER A 374 9.90 34.12 -2.36
CA SER A 374 9.20 34.54 -1.15
C SER A 374 8.30 33.42 -0.65
N LEU A 375 8.34 33.17 0.66
CA LEU A 375 7.45 32.25 1.36
C LEU A 375 6.88 32.95 2.59
N ARG A 376 5.57 33.02 2.72
CA ARG A 376 4.90 33.53 3.92
C ARG A 376 3.98 32.47 4.49
N MET A 377 4.21 32.09 5.75
CA MET A 377 3.32 31.23 6.51
C MET A 377 2.67 31.99 7.65
N GLU A 378 1.35 31.89 7.75
CA GLU A 378 0.56 32.57 8.75
C GLU A 378 -0.32 31.59 9.49
N LYS A 379 -0.45 31.78 10.80
CA LYS A 379 -1.35 30.99 11.62
C LYS A 379 -1.92 31.83 12.74
N HIS A 380 -3.19 32.11 12.67
CA HIS A 380 -3.87 32.96 13.65
C HIS A 380 -4.84 32.16 14.52
N ARG A 381 -5.14 32.71 15.70
CA ARG A 381 -6.15 32.19 16.61
C ARG A 381 -7.30 33.18 16.72
N LEU A 382 -8.51 32.65 16.89
CA LEU A 382 -9.73 33.42 17.06
C LEU A 382 -9.61 34.37 18.26
N SER A 383 -9.40 33.81 19.45
CA SER A 383 -9.10 34.51 20.69
C SER A 383 -8.54 33.51 21.71
N SER A 384 -7.20 33.41 21.81
CA SER A 384 -6.51 32.42 22.64
C SER A 384 -5.12 32.93 23.04
N ILE A 385 -5.03 33.90 23.95
CA ILE A 385 -3.75 34.50 24.39
C ILE A 385 -3.12 33.75 25.56
N GLY A 386 -3.94 33.28 26.51
CA GLY A 386 -3.48 32.60 27.72
C GLY A 386 -3.86 31.12 27.80
N PRO A 387 -3.54 30.44 28.92
CA PRO A 387 -2.99 31.04 30.15
C PRO A 387 -1.46 31.16 30.18
N HIS A 388 -0.76 30.57 29.22
CA HIS A 388 0.69 30.41 29.26
C HIS A 388 1.46 31.65 28.78
N ASP A 389 2.73 31.73 29.18
CA ASP A 389 3.63 32.82 28.83
C ASP A 389 4.11 32.73 27.36
N LEU A 390 4.96 33.70 26.99
CA LEU A 390 5.59 33.77 25.68
C LEU A 390 6.39 32.51 25.33
N GLY A 391 7.28 32.07 26.22
CA GLY A 391 8.21 30.96 25.96
C GLY A 391 7.46 29.66 25.66
N PHE A 392 6.48 29.33 26.51
CA PHE A 392 5.61 28.19 26.29
C PHE A 392 4.85 28.32 24.96
N THR A 393 4.27 29.49 24.67
CA THR A 393 3.44 29.68 23.48
C THR A 393 4.27 29.60 22.18
N LEU A 394 5.52 30.07 22.21
CA LEU A 394 6.43 29.94 21.09
C LEU A 394 6.79 28.48 20.81
N LEU A 395 7.11 27.70 21.84
CA LEU A 395 7.42 26.27 21.71
C LEU A 395 6.20 25.41 21.39
N ASP A 396 5.03 25.73 21.93
CA ASP A 396 3.82 24.94 21.69
C ASP A 396 3.15 25.28 20.36
N ASP A 397 2.99 26.55 20.00
CA ASP A 397 2.18 26.92 18.84
C ASP A 397 2.98 27.55 17.70
N TYR A 398 3.86 28.50 18.00
CA TYR A 398 4.64 29.18 16.95
C TYR A 398 5.66 28.26 16.29
N LEU A 399 6.15 27.26 17.03
CA LEU A 399 7.04 26.20 16.54
C LEU A 399 6.50 25.51 15.30
N HIS A 400 5.19 25.29 15.19
CA HIS A 400 4.58 24.72 13.99
C HIS A 400 4.77 25.60 12.75
N VAL A 401 4.68 26.92 12.92
CA VAL A 401 4.83 27.90 11.84
C VAL A 401 6.28 27.97 11.40
N VAL A 402 7.20 28.05 12.37
CA VAL A 402 8.64 28.07 12.11
C VAL A 402 9.08 26.77 11.42
N ASP A 403 8.69 25.62 11.96
CA ASP A 403 9.03 24.32 11.37
C ASP A 403 8.58 24.20 9.91
N THR A 404 7.30 24.46 9.65
CA THR A 404 6.73 24.27 8.32
C THR A 404 7.29 25.27 7.33
N ALA A 405 7.50 26.53 7.73
CA ALA A 405 8.08 27.55 6.86
C ALA A 405 9.54 27.26 6.51
N LEU A 406 10.35 26.81 7.49
CA LEU A 406 11.73 26.41 7.26
C LEU A 406 11.82 25.15 6.40
N TRP A 407 10.98 24.15 6.67
CA TRP A 407 10.92 22.94 5.86
C TRP A 407 10.51 23.25 4.41
N LEU A 408 9.53 24.11 4.17
CA LEU A 408 9.14 24.51 2.81
C LEU A 408 10.18 25.39 2.12
N GLY A 409 10.77 26.34 2.85
CA GLY A 409 11.74 27.32 2.34
C GLY A 409 13.16 26.76 2.13
N GLY A 410 13.44 25.56 2.65
CA GLY A 410 14.70 24.86 2.46
C GLY A 410 15.61 24.89 3.70
N GLU A 411 16.55 23.96 3.73
CA GLU A 411 17.50 23.82 4.82
C GLU A 411 18.47 25.00 4.89
N GLY A 412 18.93 25.31 6.11
CA GLY A 412 19.97 26.32 6.35
C GLY A 412 19.50 27.77 6.37
N ALA A 413 18.20 28.05 6.54
CA ALA A 413 17.72 29.42 6.65
C ALA A 413 18.28 30.13 7.89
N ARG A 414 18.62 31.41 7.74
CA ARG A 414 19.14 32.28 8.80
C ARG A 414 18.08 33.28 9.23
N LEU A 415 17.84 33.41 10.53
CA LEU A 415 17.01 34.47 11.10
C LEU A 415 17.62 35.86 10.80
N THR A 416 16.87 36.74 10.15
CA THR A 416 17.32 38.10 9.77
C THR A 416 16.68 39.20 10.60
N GLY A 417 15.49 38.97 11.15
CA GLY A 417 14.81 39.91 12.02
C GLY A 417 13.41 39.43 12.39
N GLY A 418 12.72 40.21 13.22
CA GLY A 418 11.36 39.90 13.65
C GLY A 418 10.93 40.75 14.83
N ALA A 419 9.71 40.52 15.29
CA ALA A 419 9.14 41.16 16.47
C ALA A 419 8.19 40.21 17.18
N VAL A 420 8.18 40.33 18.51
CA VAL A 420 7.21 39.69 19.39
C VAL A 420 6.48 40.78 20.18
N GLN A 421 5.18 40.61 20.36
CA GLN A 421 4.37 41.47 21.21
C GLN A 421 3.69 40.63 22.29
N THR A 422 3.74 41.09 23.53
CA THR A 422 3.10 40.47 24.68
C THR A 422 2.10 41.43 25.32
N ASN A 423 1.13 40.87 26.07
CA ASN A 423 0.32 41.66 26.97
C ASN A 423 1.06 41.94 28.29
N ALA A 424 0.42 42.68 29.20
CA ALA A 424 0.99 43.01 30.51
C ALA A 424 1.27 41.78 31.40
N GLN A 425 0.70 40.62 31.08
CA GLN A 425 0.90 39.35 31.79
C GLN A 425 2.04 38.52 31.18
N GLY A 426 2.77 39.03 30.19
CA GLY A 426 3.85 38.31 29.50
C GLY A 426 3.36 37.22 28.54
N GLN A 427 2.07 37.22 28.20
CA GLN A 427 1.47 36.25 27.28
C GLN A 427 1.56 36.79 25.84
N MET A 428 1.81 35.90 24.90
CA MET A 428 2.02 36.27 23.49
C MET A 428 0.74 36.80 22.84
N LEU A 429 0.80 37.99 22.24
CA LEU A 429 -0.24 38.56 21.38
C LEU A 429 0.07 38.31 19.90
N TYR A 430 1.31 38.62 19.51
CA TYR A 430 1.76 38.57 18.13
C TYR A 430 3.22 38.13 18.04
N ALA A 431 3.58 37.40 16.99
CA ALA A 431 4.96 37.17 16.60
C ALA A 431 5.08 37.13 15.08
N GLU A 432 6.08 37.82 14.55
CA GLU A 432 6.47 37.71 13.14
C GLU A 432 7.99 37.71 13.01
N HIS A 433 8.51 36.79 12.20
CA HIS A 433 9.95 36.66 11.99
C HIS A 433 10.26 36.40 10.51
N HIS A 434 11.41 36.90 10.08
CA HIS A 434 11.95 36.79 8.74
C HIS A 434 13.22 35.96 8.75
N PHE A 435 13.34 35.07 7.78
CA PHE A 435 14.51 34.23 7.55
C PHE A 435 14.97 34.36 6.11
N GLN A 436 16.26 34.22 5.88
CA GLN A 436 16.87 34.19 4.56
C GLN A 436 17.46 32.82 4.30
N GLN A 437 17.08 32.20 3.18
CA GLN A 437 17.69 30.98 2.66
C GLN A 437 18.03 31.23 1.20
N GLY A 438 19.31 31.23 0.82
CA GLY A 438 19.71 31.57 -0.55
C GLY A 438 19.05 32.87 -1.03
N GLY A 439 18.30 32.81 -2.15
CA GLY A 439 17.50 33.93 -2.67
C GLY A 439 16.07 34.02 -2.15
N CYS A 440 15.63 33.12 -1.26
CA CYS A 440 14.29 33.05 -0.70
C CYS A 440 14.16 33.86 0.60
N LEU A 441 13.20 34.79 0.65
CA LEU A 441 12.77 35.43 1.88
C LEU A 441 11.60 34.64 2.50
N ILE A 442 11.80 34.10 3.69
CA ILE A 442 10.80 33.33 4.43
C ILE A 442 10.24 34.20 5.55
N THR A 443 8.93 34.29 5.68
CA THR A 443 8.24 35.05 6.73
C THR A 443 7.25 34.14 7.47
N THR A 444 7.26 34.24 8.79
CA THR A 444 6.38 33.49 9.69
C THR A 444 5.57 34.47 10.51
N SER A 445 4.26 34.28 10.64
CA SER A 445 3.40 35.22 11.38
C SER A 445 2.32 34.50 12.19
N MET A 446 2.08 34.98 13.41
CA MET A 446 1.04 34.48 14.29
C MET A 446 0.45 35.61 15.11
N HIS A 447 -0.88 35.64 15.17
CA HIS A 447 -1.63 36.53 16.06
C HIS A 447 -2.61 35.70 16.89
N ARG A 448 -2.59 35.88 18.20
CA ARG A 448 -3.34 35.04 19.15
C ARG A 448 -4.79 35.48 19.36
N GLN A 449 -5.18 36.66 18.86
CA GLN A 449 -6.55 37.20 18.92
C GLN A 449 -6.94 37.90 17.61
N ALA A 450 -6.83 37.22 16.48
CA ALA A 450 -7.06 37.81 15.16
C ALA A 450 -8.53 37.81 14.72
N GLY A 451 -9.44 37.26 15.53
CA GLY A 451 -10.84 37.09 15.13
C GLY A 451 -11.06 35.96 14.12
N THR A 452 -10.03 35.15 13.81
CA THR A 452 -10.13 33.99 12.91
C THR A 452 -9.18 32.86 13.33
N GLN A 453 -9.54 31.62 13.03
CA GLN A 453 -8.67 30.45 13.21
C GLN A 453 -8.16 29.96 11.84
N ARG A 454 -7.45 30.85 11.14
CA ARG A 454 -6.93 30.61 9.80
C ARG A 454 -5.47 30.22 9.84
N GLU A 455 -5.11 29.25 9.01
CA GLU A 455 -3.73 28.93 8.67
C GLU A 455 -3.54 29.08 7.16
N SER A 456 -2.48 29.74 6.72
CA SER A 456 -2.22 29.92 5.29
C SER A 456 -0.74 29.92 4.95
N VAL A 457 -0.43 29.44 3.75
CA VAL A 457 0.90 29.51 3.15
C VAL A 457 0.77 30.21 1.80
N GLN A 458 1.65 31.17 1.54
CA GLN A 458 1.84 31.82 0.26
C GLN A 458 3.28 31.59 -0.20
N VAL A 459 3.45 31.18 -1.45
CA VAL A 459 4.77 31.00 -2.06
C VAL A 459 4.79 31.69 -3.42
N ILE A 460 5.83 32.48 -3.65
CA ILE A 460 6.10 33.12 -4.93
C ILE A 460 7.36 32.47 -5.50
N SER A 461 7.24 31.93 -6.70
CA SER A 461 8.32 31.33 -7.49
C SER A 461 8.35 31.98 -8.88
N ASP A 462 9.41 31.72 -9.64
CA ASP A 462 9.46 32.15 -11.04
C ASP A 462 8.31 31.51 -11.84
N GLY A 463 7.41 32.36 -12.36
CA GLY A 463 6.29 31.94 -13.21
C GLY A 463 5.05 31.39 -12.49
N ALA A 464 5.03 31.33 -11.16
CA ALA A 464 3.86 30.88 -10.40
C ALA A 464 3.76 31.48 -8.98
N CYS A 465 2.52 31.74 -8.55
CA CYS A 465 2.18 32.06 -7.17
C CYS A 465 1.23 31.00 -6.61
N TYR A 466 1.51 30.52 -5.41
CA TYR A 466 0.74 29.50 -4.72
C TYR A 466 0.14 30.08 -3.44
N HIS A 467 -1.12 29.74 -3.16
CA HIS A 467 -1.79 30.08 -1.92
C HIS A 467 -2.58 28.87 -1.40
N ILE A 468 -2.21 28.40 -0.21
CA ILE A 468 -2.88 27.29 0.45
C ILE A 468 -3.53 27.83 1.71
N THR A 469 -4.82 27.58 1.89
CA THR A 469 -5.58 27.94 3.10
C THR A 469 -6.05 26.68 3.84
N ASP A 470 -5.83 26.65 5.15
CA ASP A 470 -6.20 25.62 6.12
C ASP A 470 -5.77 24.19 5.74
N MET A 471 -4.65 24.06 5.01
CA MET A 471 -4.17 22.80 4.41
C MET A 471 -5.23 22.09 3.54
N ARG A 472 -6.24 22.82 3.07
CA ARG A 472 -7.43 22.27 2.42
C ARG A 472 -7.73 22.89 1.06
N GLN A 473 -7.57 24.21 0.94
CA GLN A 473 -7.85 24.94 -0.28
C GLN A 473 -6.54 25.28 -0.95
N TRP A 474 -6.41 24.91 -2.22
CA TRP A 474 -5.26 25.23 -3.05
C TRP A 474 -5.66 26.22 -4.14
N GLN A 475 -4.91 27.31 -4.25
CA GLN A 475 -4.98 28.26 -5.36
C GLN A 475 -3.60 28.45 -5.95
N GLN A 476 -3.53 28.46 -7.28
CA GLN A 476 -2.30 28.67 -8.02
C GLN A 476 -2.56 29.65 -9.15
N ALA A 477 -1.75 30.70 -9.24
CA ALA A 477 -1.74 31.63 -10.35
C ALA A 477 -0.48 31.40 -11.20
N SER A 478 -0.65 31.16 -12.51
CA SER A 478 0.46 31.01 -13.45
C SER A 478 -0.01 31.40 -14.86
N ALA A 479 0.85 32.05 -15.64
CA ALA A 479 0.56 32.50 -17.01
C ALA A 479 -0.78 33.29 -17.16
N GLY A 480 -1.12 34.12 -16.17
CA GLY A 480 -2.35 34.92 -16.16
C GLY A 480 -3.63 34.14 -15.83
N GLN A 481 -3.54 32.85 -15.51
CA GLN A 481 -4.67 32.01 -15.10
C GLN A 481 -4.61 31.71 -13.60
N VAL A 482 -5.77 31.64 -12.96
CA VAL A 482 -5.91 31.19 -11.56
C VAL A 482 -6.64 29.86 -11.54
N ILE A 483 -5.95 28.84 -11.05
CA ILE A 483 -6.46 27.49 -10.85
C ILE A 483 -6.76 27.31 -9.37
N SER A 484 -7.99 26.92 -9.02
CA SER A 484 -8.35 26.48 -7.67
C SER A 484 -8.63 24.99 -7.69
N GLN A 485 -7.95 24.22 -6.84
CA GLN A 485 -8.22 22.79 -6.71
C GLN A 485 -9.24 22.57 -5.59
N PRO A 486 -10.35 21.87 -5.86
CA PRO A 486 -11.31 21.55 -4.82
C PRO A 486 -10.73 20.50 -3.86
N ALA A 487 -11.03 20.64 -2.56
CA ALA A 487 -10.69 19.62 -1.58
C ALA A 487 -11.37 18.28 -1.96
N PRO A 488 -10.67 17.13 -1.91
CA PRO A 488 -11.29 15.85 -2.22
C PRO A 488 -12.45 15.56 -1.26
N GLY A 489 -13.61 15.17 -1.80
CA GLY A 489 -14.86 15.10 -1.03
C GLY A 489 -14.89 14.08 0.11
N TRP A 490 -14.07 13.05 0.06
CA TRP A 490 -14.00 11.98 1.06
C TRP A 490 -12.71 11.99 1.89
N GLN A 491 -11.85 13.00 1.70
CA GLN A 491 -10.62 13.10 2.45
C GLN A 491 -10.89 13.62 3.87
N THR A 492 -10.41 12.89 4.86
CA THR A 492 -10.62 13.25 6.27
C THR A 492 -9.78 14.47 6.67
N THR A 493 -10.21 15.19 7.70
CA THR A 493 -9.42 16.30 8.26
C THR A 493 -8.07 15.84 8.82
N LEU A 494 -7.99 14.61 9.34
CA LEU A 494 -6.75 14.04 9.89
C LEU A 494 -5.71 13.81 8.78
N GLU A 495 -6.17 13.35 7.62
CA GLU A 495 -5.33 13.18 6.44
C GLU A 495 -4.92 14.53 5.85
N GLN A 496 -5.85 15.47 5.71
CA GLN A 496 -5.55 16.84 5.23
C GLN A 496 -4.48 17.54 6.08
N ARG A 497 -4.55 17.36 7.41
CA ARG A 497 -3.58 17.91 8.35
C ARG A 497 -2.30 17.06 8.48
N GLY A 498 -2.17 15.97 7.74
CA GLY A 498 -0.98 15.12 7.71
C GLY A 498 -0.78 14.21 8.92
N PHE A 499 -1.77 14.06 9.81
CA PHE A 499 -1.66 13.11 10.93
C PHE A 499 -1.57 11.67 10.42
N THR A 500 -2.44 11.29 9.48
CA THR A 500 -2.44 9.96 8.86
C THR A 500 -1.08 9.69 8.21
N GLY A 501 -0.60 10.59 7.35
CA GLY A 501 0.69 10.44 6.69
C GLY A 501 1.86 10.30 7.67
N ALA A 502 1.89 11.10 8.74
CA ALA A 502 2.96 11.04 9.74
C ALA A 502 2.98 9.72 10.53
N VAL A 503 1.80 9.21 10.93
CA VAL A 503 1.67 7.94 11.65
C VAL A 503 2.11 6.78 10.75
N HIS A 504 1.61 6.72 9.52
CA HIS A 504 1.98 5.67 8.56
C HIS A 504 3.47 5.70 8.25
N HIS A 505 4.04 6.88 8.00
CA HIS A 505 5.48 7.04 7.75
C HIS A 505 6.32 6.47 8.90
N PHE A 506 5.96 6.78 10.16
CA PHE A 506 6.71 6.28 11.30
C PHE A 506 6.65 4.75 11.40
N ILE A 507 5.47 4.15 11.25
CA ILE A 507 5.30 2.70 11.30
C ILE A 507 6.07 2.01 10.16
N GLU A 508 6.01 2.56 8.95
CA GLU A 508 6.77 2.07 7.80
C GLU A 508 8.28 2.19 8.03
N ALA A 509 8.74 3.31 8.59
CA ALA A 509 10.15 3.50 8.90
C ALA A 509 10.67 2.46 9.90
N VAL A 510 9.91 2.22 10.98
CA VAL A 510 10.22 1.18 11.97
C VAL A 510 10.23 -0.21 11.32
N SER A 511 9.17 -0.55 10.58
CA SER A 511 9.01 -1.88 9.96
C SER A 511 10.12 -2.18 8.94
N ASN A 512 10.56 -1.16 8.21
CA ASN A 512 11.61 -1.26 7.20
C ASN A 512 13.02 -0.99 7.75
N GLN A 513 13.16 -0.70 9.07
CA GLN A 513 14.42 -0.32 9.70
C GLN A 513 15.12 0.85 8.99
N THR A 514 14.32 1.82 8.51
CA THR A 514 14.83 3.03 7.88
C THR A 514 14.71 4.21 8.83
N ARG A 515 15.55 5.23 8.63
CA ARG A 515 15.50 6.45 9.43
C ARG A 515 14.19 7.21 9.11
N PRO A 516 13.34 7.52 10.10
CA PRO A 516 12.13 8.29 9.85
C PRO A 516 12.50 9.72 9.44
N GLN A 517 11.63 10.36 8.65
CA GLN A 517 11.69 11.80 8.43
C GLN A 517 11.48 12.50 9.78
N VAL A 518 12.00 13.72 9.92
CA VAL A 518 11.84 14.51 11.15
C VAL A 518 12.51 13.82 12.37
N SER A 519 13.72 13.33 12.14
CA SER A 519 14.56 12.66 13.14
C SER A 519 15.96 13.28 13.18
N GLY A 520 16.68 13.09 14.29
CA GLY A 520 17.99 13.70 14.50
C GLY A 520 17.91 15.22 14.38
N GLU A 521 18.80 15.83 13.59
CA GLU A 521 18.84 17.28 13.42
C GLU A 521 17.49 17.89 12.98
N ASP A 522 16.78 17.26 12.04
CA ASP A 522 15.50 17.75 11.51
C ASP A 522 14.40 17.89 12.58
N ALA A 523 14.54 17.18 13.69
CA ALA A 523 13.61 17.22 14.82
C ALA A 523 13.74 18.49 15.66
N ILE A 524 14.89 19.16 15.63
CA ILE A 524 15.24 20.23 16.58
C ILE A 524 15.60 21.57 15.92
N VAL A 525 15.78 21.62 14.58
CA VAL A 525 16.08 22.88 13.85
C VAL A 525 15.09 23.99 14.21
N ALA A 526 13.78 23.70 14.21
CA ALA A 526 12.76 24.69 14.53
C ALA A 526 12.83 25.12 16.01
N GLN A 527 13.09 24.19 16.93
CA GLN A 527 13.27 24.48 18.36
C GLN A 527 14.48 25.40 18.59
N ARG A 528 15.61 25.14 17.92
CA ARG A 528 16.80 26.01 17.95
C ARG A 528 16.50 27.43 17.49
N MET A 529 15.64 27.58 16.48
CA MET A 529 15.22 28.91 16.01
C MET A 529 14.32 29.61 17.02
N ILE A 530 13.40 28.90 17.69
CA ILE A 530 12.59 29.46 18.78
C ILE A 530 13.48 29.94 19.93
N GLU A 531 14.48 29.16 20.35
CA GLU A 531 15.41 29.57 21.40
C GLU A 531 16.21 30.82 21.00
N ARG A 532 16.65 30.92 19.73
CA ARG A 532 17.32 32.13 19.22
C ARG A 532 16.40 33.34 19.22
N ILE A 533 15.12 33.16 18.91
CA ILE A 533 14.11 34.23 18.97
C ILE A 533 13.94 34.72 20.42
N LEU A 534 13.93 33.80 21.39
CA LEU A 534 13.80 34.14 22.81
C LEU A 534 15.03 34.85 23.41
N GLN A 535 16.19 34.76 22.75
CA GLN A 535 17.43 35.41 23.17
C GLN A 535 17.62 36.83 22.61
N GLN A 536 16.80 37.24 21.64
CA GLN A 536 16.76 38.60 21.10
C GLN A 536 15.91 39.51 21.98
#